data_AF-A0A412KQ23-F1
#
_entry.id   AF-A0A412KQ23-F1
#
_cell.length_a   1.000
_cell.length_b   1.000
_cell.length_c   1.000
_cell.angle_alpha   90.00
_cell.angle_beta   90.00
_cell.angle_gamma   90.00
#
_symmetry.space_group_name_H-M   'P 1'
#
loop_
_entity.id
_entity.type
_entity.pdbx_description
1 polymer ?
#
loop_
_entity_poly.entity_id
_entity_poly.type
_entity_poly.pdbx_seq_one_letter_code
_entity_poly.pdbx_strand_id
1 'polypeptide(L)'
;MKQIISLLLSLFLIVAFSGCHNSVDTGDMPPMIDMYGQKYVAPNMPVNELPQGYTYLGELSKEQANGTGLEGCKMYAVTELDSIPDFYLYQECGTPIDDNTVDSEKIQWAYVQWIEVKAE
;
A
#
# COMPACT_ATOMS: atom_id res chain seq x y z
N MET A 1 4.38 3.97 -57.35
CA MET A 1 3.92 4.84 -56.25
C MET A 1 3.89 4.02 -54.96
N LYS A 2 4.65 4.46 -53.94
CA LYS A 2 4.54 4.20 -52.47
C LYS A 2 4.36 2.73 -52.03
N GLN A 3 5.39 1.99 -51.59
CA GLN A 3 6.03 2.03 -50.26
C GLN A 3 5.01 2.29 -49.13
N ILE A 4 4.55 1.22 -48.47
CA ILE A 4 3.92 1.29 -47.15
C ILE A 4 4.55 0.18 -46.31
N ILE A 5 5.60 0.55 -45.59
CA ILE A 5 6.16 -0.23 -44.49
C ILE A 5 5.13 -0.13 -43.35
N SER A 6 4.39 -1.21 -43.08
CA SER A 6 3.58 -1.32 -41.87
C SER A 6 4.49 -1.63 -40.69
N LEU A 7 5.02 -0.57 -40.08
CA LEU A 7 5.50 -0.54 -38.71
C LEU A 7 4.30 -0.19 -37.84
N LEU A 8 3.85 -1.06 -36.94
CA LEU A 8 3.08 -0.64 -35.76
C LEU A 8 3.09 -1.71 -34.66
N LEU A 9 3.98 -1.44 -33.71
CA LEU A 9 3.95 -1.69 -32.27
C LEU A 9 3.26 -2.99 -31.78
N SER A 10 4.11 -3.97 -31.48
CA SER A 10 3.89 -4.94 -30.42
C SER A 10 3.74 -4.22 -29.07
N LEU A 11 2.50 -3.90 -28.69
CA LEU A 11 2.16 -3.48 -27.35
C LEU A 11 2.24 -4.70 -26.43
N PHE A 12 3.35 -4.83 -25.70
CA PHE A 12 3.48 -5.79 -24.62
C PHE A 12 2.34 -5.59 -23.63
N LEU A 13 1.49 -6.62 -23.47
CA LEU A 13 0.47 -6.64 -22.44
C LEU A 13 1.15 -6.47 -21.08
N ILE A 14 0.62 -5.49 -20.36
CA ILE A 14 0.99 -5.04 -19.03
C ILE A 14 1.09 -6.24 -18.09
N VAL A 15 2.17 -6.26 -17.32
CA VAL A 15 2.48 -7.22 -16.26
C VAL A 15 1.24 -7.43 -15.40
N ALA A 16 0.80 -8.69 -15.28
CA ALA A 16 -0.22 -9.06 -14.33
C ALA A 16 0.27 -8.69 -12.93
N PHE A 17 -0.33 -7.67 -12.32
CA PHE A 17 -0.32 -7.55 -10.87
C PHE A 17 -1.09 -8.77 -10.36
N SER A 18 -0.34 -9.79 -9.95
CA SER A 18 -0.88 -10.89 -9.17
C SER A 18 -1.43 -10.29 -7.89
N GLY A 19 -2.74 -10.05 -7.87
CA GLY A 19 -3.47 -9.86 -6.62
C GLY A 19 -3.31 -11.14 -5.81
N CYS A 20 -2.34 -11.14 -4.90
CA CYS A 20 -2.09 -12.25 -4.00
C CYS A 20 -2.73 -11.93 -2.67
N HIS A 21 -4.02 -12.25 -2.56
CA HIS A 21 -4.71 -12.36 -1.29
C HIS A 21 -4.16 -13.59 -0.55
N ASN A 22 -3.20 -13.38 0.35
CA ASN A 22 -2.79 -14.37 1.33
C ASN A 22 -3.01 -13.77 2.71
N SER A 23 -4.10 -14.17 3.38
CA SER A 23 -4.30 -13.89 4.79
C SER A 23 -3.30 -14.72 5.60
N VAL A 24 -2.25 -14.08 6.12
CA VAL A 24 -1.40 -14.68 7.14
C VAL A 24 -2.16 -14.68 8.46
N ASP A 25 -2.49 -15.88 8.92
CA ASP A 25 -3.13 -16.12 10.21
C ASP A 25 -2.09 -15.90 11.33
N THR A 26 -1.92 -14.64 11.73
CA THR A 26 -1.09 -14.24 12.86
C THR A 26 -2.02 -14.03 14.05
N GLY A 27 -2.23 -15.09 14.83
CA GLY A 27 -3.08 -15.06 16.02
C GLY A 27 -2.83 -13.81 16.88
N ASP A 28 -3.92 -13.14 17.21
CA ASP A 28 -4.11 -12.03 18.16
C ASP A 28 -3.37 -10.70 17.94
N MET A 29 -2.36 -10.61 17.09
CA MET A 29 -1.63 -9.35 16.90
C MET A 29 -2.07 -8.64 15.61
N PRO A 30 -2.41 -7.33 15.66
CA PRO A 30 -2.77 -6.59 14.45
C PRO A 30 -1.60 -6.66 13.44
N PRO A 31 -1.91 -6.63 12.13
CA PRO A 31 -0.88 -6.69 11.10
C PRO A 31 0.15 -5.59 11.31
N MET A 32 1.44 -5.93 11.18
CA MET A 32 2.55 -5.01 11.36
C MET A 32 3.51 -5.05 10.18
N ILE A 33 3.86 -3.87 9.70
CA ILE A 33 4.96 -3.66 8.75
C ILE A 33 6.25 -3.47 9.54
N ASP A 34 7.35 -4.05 9.06
CA ASP A 34 8.70 -3.88 9.64
C ASP A 34 9.58 -3.13 8.63
N MET A 35 9.84 -1.86 8.89
CA MET A 35 10.73 -1.06 8.06
C MET A 35 11.93 -0.59 8.87
N TYR A 36 13.12 -1.03 8.46
CA TYR A 36 14.39 -0.66 9.08
C TYR A 36 14.46 -0.94 10.59
N GLY A 37 13.81 -2.02 11.04
CA GLY A 37 13.75 -2.39 12.45
C GLY A 37 12.70 -1.61 13.27
N GLN A 38 11.91 -0.77 12.60
CA GLN A 38 10.76 -0.10 13.19
C GLN A 38 9.45 -0.77 12.77
N LYS A 39 8.54 -0.91 13.73
CA LYS A 39 7.23 -1.52 13.49
C LYS A 39 6.18 -0.46 13.24
N TYR A 40 5.28 -0.73 12.30
CA TYR A 40 4.19 0.18 11.96
C TYR A 40 2.86 -0.56 12.04
N VAL A 41 1.83 0.16 12.48
CA VAL A 41 0.44 -0.30 12.58
C VAL A 41 -0.50 0.68 11.89
N ALA A 42 -1.66 0.19 11.46
CA ALA A 42 -2.70 1.01 10.81
C ALA A 42 -3.96 1.14 11.69
N PRO A 43 -3.97 2.03 12.70
CA PRO A 43 -5.12 2.19 13.59
C PRO A 43 -6.20 3.11 13.02
N ASN A 44 -5.89 3.86 11.96
CA ASN A 44 -6.75 4.91 11.42
C ASN A 44 -7.60 4.40 10.25
N MET A 45 -8.75 5.06 10.05
CA MET A 45 -9.65 4.77 8.93
C MET A 45 -8.96 5.07 7.58
N PRO A 46 -9.24 4.27 6.53
CA PRO A 46 -8.73 4.57 5.19
C PRO A 46 -9.31 5.87 4.64
N VAL A 47 -8.53 6.56 3.79
CA VAL A 47 -8.92 7.80 3.12
C VAL A 47 -8.83 7.65 1.61
N ASN A 48 -9.76 8.30 0.89
CA ASN A 48 -9.84 8.18 -0.58
C ASN A 48 -8.82 9.05 -1.32
N GLU A 49 -8.36 10.13 -0.68
CA GLU A 49 -7.39 11.06 -1.24
C GLU A 49 -6.14 11.06 -0.39
N LEU A 50 -4.98 11.02 -1.05
CA LEU A 50 -3.70 11.11 -0.37
C LEU A 50 -3.56 12.49 0.28
N PRO A 51 -3.26 12.58 1.59
CA PRO A 51 -3.08 13.88 2.23
C PRO A 51 -1.95 14.70 1.59
N GLN A 52 -2.09 16.02 1.65
CA GLN A 52 -1.10 16.95 1.10
C GLN A 52 0.28 16.75 1.75
N GLY A 53 1.35 16.79 0.95
CA GLY A 53 2.73 16.66 1.42
C GLY A 53 3.29 15.24 1.35
N TYR A 54 2.43 14.22 1.21
CA TYR A 54 2.88 12.86 0.97
C TYR A 54 3.23 12.67 -0.51
N THR A 55 4.38 12.04 -0.76
CA THR A 55 4.92 11.80 -2.09
C THR A 55 5.27 10.33 -2.27
N TYR A 56 5.20 9.85 -3.51
CA TYR A 56 5.52 8.46 -3.82
C TYR A 56 6.98 8.15 -3.46
N LEU A 57 7.17 7.20 -2.55
CA LEU A 57 8.47 6.78 -2.05
C LEU A 57 8.98 5.50 -2.73
N GLY A 58 8.06 4.63 -3.17
CA GLY A 58 8.39 3.34 -3.75
C GLY A 58 7.29 2.31 -3.53
N GLU A 59 7.63 1.05 -3.64
CA GLU A 59 6.74 -0.08 -3.33
C GLU A 59 7.28 -0.82 -2.10
N LEU A 60 6.37 -1.33 -1.27
CA LEU A 60 6.71 -2.09 -0.07
C LEU A 60 7.40 -3.40 -0.46
N SER A 61 8.60 -3.65 0.05
CA SER A 61 9.29 -4.91 -0.19
C SER A 61 8.60 -6.07 0.54
N LYS A 62 8.87 -7.30 0.10
CA LYS A 62 8.34 -8.50 0.77
C LYS A 62 8.81 -8.61 2.23
N GLU A 63 10.08 -8.29 2.47
CA GLU A 63 10.67 -8.25 3.80
C GLU A 63 9.97 -7.20 4.66
N GLN A 64 9.73 -6.01 4.11
CA GLN A 64 9.05 -4.92 4.82
C GLN A 64 7.59 -5.27 5.14
N ALA A 65 6.90 -5.88 4.16
CA ALA A 65 5.52 -6.31 4.32
C ALA A 65 5.35 -7.34 5.44
N ASN A 66 6.41 -8.04 5.87
CA ASN A 66 6.42 -8.89 7.05
C ASN A 66 5.23 -9.88 7.09
N GLY A 67 4.92 -10.50 5.93
CA GLY A 67 3.83 -11.46 5.81
C GLY A 67 2.41 -10.87 5.80
N THR A 68 2.22 -9.56 5.85
CA THR A 68 0.89 -8.92 5.77
C THR A 68 0.18 -9.11 4.42
N GLY A 69 0.90 -9.59 3.40
CA GLY A 69 0.39 -9.69 2.03
C GLY A 69 0.40 -8.35 1.28
N LEU A 70 0.95 -7.29 1.86
CA LEU A 70 1.01 -5.94 1.28
C LEU A 70 2.27 -5.70 0.43
N GLU A 71 3.00 -6.76 0.07
CA GLU A 71 4.16 -6.67 -0.80
C GLU A 71 3.77 -6.04 -2.15
N GLY A 72 4.55 -5.08 -2.63
CA GLY A 72 4.26 -4.34 -3.86
C GLY A 72 3.24 -3.20 -3.72
N CYS A 73 2.63 -2.99 -2.55
CA CYS A 73 1.77 -1.82 -2.33
C CYS A 73 2.59 -0.52 -2.45
N LYS A 74 2.01 0.48 -3.12
CA LYS A 74 2.67 1.79 -3.30
C LYS A 74 2.71 2.53 -1.97
N MET A 75 3.89 2.98 -1.61
CA MET A 75 4.16 3.70 -0.38
C MET A 75 4.34 5.20 -0.65
N TYR A 76 3.73 6.01 0.21
CA TYR A 76 3.76 7.46 0.14
C TYR A 76 4.17 8.04 1.48
N ALA A 77 5.19 8.88 1.51
CA ALA A 77 5.73 9.47 2.74
C ALA A 77 6.06 10.95 2.52
N VAL A 78 6.18 11.69 3.63
CA VAL A 78 6.80 13.02 3.65
C VAL A 78 8.32 12.82 3.55
N THR A 79 8.94 13.30 2.48
CA THR A 79 10.36 12.99 2.17
C THR A 79 11.32 14.04 2.72
N GLU A 80 10.79 15.13 3.24
CA GLU A 80 11.55 16.23 3.85
C GLU A 80 11.94 15.96 5.32
N LEU A 81 11.57 14.79 5.87
CA LEU A 81 11.87 14.39 7.24
C LEU A 81 13.12 13.50 7.31
N ASP A 82 13.88 13.62 8.41
CA ASP A 82 15.06 12.77 8.68
C ASP A 82 14.68 11.33 9.04
N SER A 83 13.40 11.06 9.30
CA SER A 83 12.82 9.74 9.56
C SER A 83 11.42 9.64 8.98
N ILE A 84 10.86 8.42 8.94
CA ILE A 84 9.50 8.16 8.46
C ILE A 84 8.61 7.87 9.67
N PRO A 85 8.02 8.89 10.33
CA PRO A 85 7.14 8.66 11.49
C PRO A 85 5.83 7.95 11.09
N ASP A 86 5.42 8.16 9.85
CA ASP A 86 4.29 7.48 9.22
C ASP A 86 4.44 7.46 7.70
N PHE A 87 3.59 6.68 7.06
CA PHE A 87 3.41 6.66 5.61
C PHE A 87 2.00 6.19 5.26
N TYR A 88 1.60 6.38 4.01
CA TYR A 88 0.40 5.79 3.45
C TYR A 88 0.74 4.67 2.50
N LEU A 89 -0.01 3.58 2.56
CA LEU A 89 -0.05 2.59 1.50
C LEU A 89 -1.33 2.76 0.69
N TYR A 90 -1.21 2.74 -0.64
CA TYR A 90 -2.36 2.53 -1.51
C TYR A 90 -2.60 1.02 -1.65
N GLN A 91 -3.65 0.53 -1.00
CA GLN A 91 -3.91 -0.90 -0.81
C GLN A 91 -5.41 -1.23 -0.88
N GLU A 92 -5.74 -2.51 -1.04
CA GLU A 92 -7.09 -3.00 -0.79
C GLU A 92 -7.37 -3.00 0.71
N CYS A 93 -8.54 -2.49 1.09
CA CYS A 93 -9.03 -2.47 2.47
C CYS A 93 -10.56 -2.49 2.49
N GLY A 94 -11.15 -2.67 3.67
CA GLY A 94 -12.59 -2.53 3.85
C GLY A 94 -13.06 -1.08 3.67
N THR A 95 -14.38 -0.90 3.59
CA THR A 95 -14.99 0.40 3.33
C THR A 95 -15.50 1.06 4.62
N PRO A 96 -15.11 2.32 4.91
CA PRO A 96 -15.72 3.09 5.98
C PRO A 96 -17.24 3.20 5.78
N ILE A 97 -18.02 2.84 6.82
CA ILE A 97 -19.49 3.01 6.84
C ILE A 97 -19.93 4.07 7.85
N ASP A 98 -19.06 4.40 8.81
CA ASP A 98 -19.16 5.53 9.72
C ASP A 98 -17.74 5.96 10.16
N ASP A 99 -17.66 6.90 11.10
CA ASP A 99 -16.39 7.50 11.54
C ASP A 99 -15.42 6.51 12.20
N ASN A 100 -15.90 5.35 12.69
CA ASN A 100 -15.09 4.40 13.45
C ASN A 100 -15.23 2.94 12.98
N THR A 101 -16.08 2.67 11.98
CA THR A 101 -16.42 1.31 11.56
C THR A 101 -16.09 1.09 10.09
N VAL A 102 -15.32 0.04 9.84
CA VAL A 102 -15.01 -0.46 8.51
C VAL A 102 -15.83 -1.72 8.23
N ASP A 103 -16.53 -1.73 7.09
CA ASP A 103 -17.13 -2.93 6.52
C ASP A 103 -16.07 -3.70 5.74
N SER A 104 -15.59 -4.80 6.32
CA SER A 104 -14.55 -5.65 5.74
C SER A 104 -15.03 -6.52 4.57
N GLU A 105 -16.34 -6.66 4.36
CA GLU A 105 -16.89 -7.40 3.22
C GLU A 105 -16.92 -6.52 1.95
N LYS A 106 -16.99 -5.20 2.13
CA LYS A 106 -16.93 -4.22 1.03
C LYS A 106 -15.51 -3.73 0.81
N ILE A 107 -14.82 -4.37 -0.12
CA ILE A 107 -13.43 -4.02 -0.46
C ILE A 107 -13.39 -2.79 -1.38
N GLN A 108 -12.43 -1.91 -1.11
CA GLN A 108 -12.07 -0.77 -1.94
C GLN A 108 -10.55 -0.60 -2.00
N TRP A 109 -10.07 0.18 -2.96
CA TRP A 109 -8.70 0.67 -2.98
C TRP A 109 -8.65 2.07 -2.36
N ALA A 110 -7.87 2.24 -1.30
CA ALA A 110 -7.74 3.51 -0.59
C ALA A 110 -6.34 3.67 0.02
N TYR A 111 -6.08 4.85 0.59
CA TYR A 111 -4.86 5.13 1.32
C TYR A 111 -5.05 4.78 2.80
N VAL A 112 -4.24 3.86 3.30
CA VAL A 112 -4.22 3.46 4.72
C VAL A 112 -2.96 4.02 5.36
N GLN A 113 -3.12 4.75 6.47
CA GLN A 113 -1.99 5.31 7.22
C GLN A 113 -1.38 4.25 8.11
N TRP A 114 -0.06 4.11 8.04
CA TRP A 114 0.75 3.25 8.89
C TRP A 114 1.66 4.12 9.74
N ILE A 115 1.54 4.02 11.06
CA ILE A 115 2.26 4.86 12.02
C ILE A 115 3.25 4.03 12.83
N GLU A 116 4.43 4.59 13.11
CA GLU A 116 5.47 3.93 13.90
C GLU A 116 5.00 3.63 15.33
N VAL A 117 5.23 2.39 15.78
CA VAL A 117 5.01 1.97 17.17
C VAL A 117 6.17 2.48 18.01
N LYS A 118 5.90 3.48 18.86
CA LYS A 118 6.91 3.98 19.80
C LYS A 118 7.12 2.96 20.92
N ALA A 119 8.37 2.68 21.23
CA ALA A 119 8.72 1.93 22.44
C ALA A 119 8.32 2.77 23.68
N GLU A 120 7.55 2.18 24.59
CA GLU A 120 7.21 2.76 25.90
C GLU A 120 8.41 2.76 26.86
#